data_AF-A0A971GHD7-F1
#
_entry.id   AF-A0A971GHD7-F1
#
_cell.length_a   1.000
_cell.length_b   1.000
_cell.length_c   1.000
_cell.angle_alpha   90.00
_cell.angle_beta   90.00
_cell.angle_gamma   90.00
#
_symmetry.space_group_name_H-M   'P 1'
#
loop_
_entity.id
_entity.type
_entity.pdbx_description
1 polymer ?
#
loop_
_entity_poly.entity_id
_entity_poly.type
_entity_poly.pdbx_seq_one_letter_code
_entity_poly.pdbx_strand_id
1 'polypeptide(L)'
;MVRSAGRHSRGQMKRALGVLFLTVLLLSPFSALAASAQEAGADEEMGPAPPAILGLTLVQGGSTLAVFQVTGEKLPVPDVLSTDENGLVLLWEGVILPSGYWERSFPTPLVQGVVLRQEPEGVQMQIRSTRRVYLGKTVGDPPSPEMQLHLTTGDVAEEIPLPVTGVPKVVAGDPFASSAPVTLQLRDSDLRDVFRMLGSMVNMNVVIDPSVPATPVTISLNNVPMNEAFQYLMRMYDVSYAIMGKTIIVGRKDNLSRAMGMEKTRAFRVAYADLGQIPALLQGLSGVSSVVVDERLRTVYVTASEERLGDVAVTLQRIDHPGRQVMLQARIVEVSEGGSDELKGLVNAVYERWYASFSSAGGVIGYYDDYNGGVFNPSRTNREINPPESITFP
;
A
#
# COMPACT_ATOMS: atom_id res chain seq x y z
N MET A 1 54.46 4.05 49.98
CA MET A 1 53.18 4.77 50.25
C MET A 1 52.06 3.79 49.92
N VAL A 2 51.42 3.16 50.91
CA VAL A 2 50.11 3.57 51.51
C VAL A 2 49.00 3.45 50.46
N ARG A 3 47.88 2.71 50.59
CA ARG A 3 47.22 1.89 51.63
C ARG A 3 46.06 1.16 50.89
N SER A 4 45.77 -0.12 51.17
CA SER A 4 44.59 -0.63 51.92
C SER A 4 43.21 -0.20 51.39
N ALA A 5 42.14 -0.97 51.33
CA ALA A 5 41.68 -2.27 51.83
C ALA A 5 40.39 -2.57 51.01
N GLY A 6 39.75 -3.73 50.91
CA GLY A 6 39.61 -4.99 51.65
C GLY A 6 38.30 -5.59 51.06
N ARG A 7 37.72 -6.71 51.46
CA ARG A 7 38.03 -7.87 52.29
C ARG A 7 36.97 -8.89 51.86
N HIS A 8 37.33 -10.16 51.89
CA HIS A 8 36.47 -11.33 51.68
C HIS A 8 35.04 -11.25 52.26
N SER A 9 34.09 -11.92 51.58
CA SER A 9 33.37 -13.04 52.21
C SER A 9 32.90 -14.10 51.20
N ARG A 10 33.37 -15.32 51.44
CA ARG A 10 32.96 -16.63 50.90
C ARG A 10 31.46 -16.94 51.10
N GLY A 11 30.93 -17.82 50.23
CA GLY A 11 29.79 -18.70 50.51
C GLY A 11 29.21 -19.37 49.25
N GLN A 12 29.90 -20.35 48.66
CA GLN A 12 29.44 -21.74 48.41
C GLN A 12 28.06 -21.93 47.74
N MET A 13 27.99 -22.44 46.49
CA MET A 13 27.88 -23.88 46.07
C MET A 13 26.44 -24.44 46.31
N LYS A 14 25.71 -25.16 45.43
CA LYS A 14 25.96 -26.13 44.33
C LYS A 14 24.70 -26.17 43.43
N ARG A 15 24.76 -26.14 42.09
CA ARG A 15 24.75 -27.27 41.11
C ARG A 15 23.78 -28.45 41.33
N ALA A 16 22.84 -28.56 40.37
CA ALA A 16 22.45 -29.72 39.54
C ALA A 16 21.67 -30.92 40.13
N LEU A 17 20.47 -31.16 39.58
CA LEU A 17 19.83 -32.44 39.20
C LEU A 17 18.44 -32.07 38.60
N GLY A 18 17.89 -32.66 37.55
CA GLY A 18 17.97 -34.01 37.02
C GLY A 18 16.53 -34.56 36.91
N VAL A 19 16.08 -34.79 35.67
CA VAL A 19 14.77 -35.28 35.19
C VAL A 19 14.29 -36.58 35.87
N LEU A 20 12.98 -36.73 36.16
CA LEU A 20 12.17 -37.94 35.81
C LEU A 20 10.65 -37.80 36.08
N PHE A 21 9.89 -38.30 35.11
CA PHE A 21 8.45 -38.63 35.10
C PHE A 21 8.10 -39.77 36.09
N LEU A 22 6.94 -39.72 36.77
CA LEU A 22 6.14 -40.91 37.09
C LEU A 22 4.68 -40.56 37.48
N THR A 23 3.75 -41.13 36.72
CA THR A 23 2.30 -41.20 36.91
C THR A 23 1.89 -42.00 38.15
N VAL A 24 0.93 -41.51 38.97
CA VAL A 24 0.00 -42.36 39.72
C VAL A 24 -1.39 -41.70 39.80
N LEU A 25 -2.36 -42.54 39.47
CA LEU A 25 -3.79 -42.40 39.33
C LEU A 25 -4.48 -42.64 40.68
N LEU A 26 -5.44 -41.80 41.09
CA LEU A 26 -6.39 -42.13 42.16
C LEU A 26 -7.81 -41.60 41.84
N LEU A 27 -8.69 -42.57 41.68
CA LEU A 27 -10.15 -42.58 41.52
C LEU A 27 -10.88 -42.05 42.77
N SER A 28 -11.83 -41.09 42.68
CA SER A 28 -13.31 -41.26 42.50
C SER A 28 -14.12 -41.13 43.82
N PRO A 29 -15.49 -41.11 43.90
CA PRO A 29 -16.56 -41.05 42.88
C PRO A 29 -17.85 -40.21 43.26
N PHE A 30 -18.94 -40.37 42.46
CA PHE A 30 -20.40 -40.07 42.69
C PHE A 30 -20.91 -38.63 42.48
N SER A 31 -22.05 -38.29 41.83
CA SER A 31 -23.12 -38.90 40.99
C SER A 31 -23.85 -37.66 40.36
N ALA A 32 -24.56 -37.64 39.23
CA ALA A 32 -25.49 -38.57 38.62
C ALA A 32 -25.73 -38.22 37.12
N LEU A 33 -26.40 -39.15 36.45
CA LEU A 33 -26.63 -39.30 35.02
C LEU A 33 -28.01 -38.75 34.58
N ALA A 34 -28.08 -38.39 33.29
CA ALA A 34 -29.26 -38.27 32.38
C ALA A 34 -30.09 -36.98 32.46
N ALA A 35 -30.72 -36.47 31.39
CA ALA A 35 -30.58 -36.51 29.93
C ALA A 35 -31.73 -35.62 29.39
N SER A 36 -31.44 -34.82 28.37
CA SER A 36 -32.34 -34.19 27.37
C SER A 36 -33.51 -33.26 27.79
N ALA A 37 -33.35 -32.01 27.31
CA ALA A 37 -34.31 -31.19 26.54
C ALA A 37 -35.59 -30.67 27.23
N GLN A 38 -35.62 -29.35 27.44
CA GLN A 38 -36.75 -28.50 27.04
C GLN A 38 -36.26 -27.04 26.97
N GLU A 39 -36.28 -26.46 25.77
CA GLU A 39 -36.19 -25.01 25.56
C GLU A 39 -37.38 -24.30 26.22
N ALA A 40 -37.10 -23.23 26.95
CA ALA A 40 -38.05 -22.16 27.21
C ALA A 40 -37.26 -20.86 27.19
N GLY A 41 -37.46 -20.10 26.11
CA GLY A 41 -36.85 -18.79 25.93
C GLY A 41 -37.32 -17.81 27.00
N ALA A 42 -36.36 -17.07 27.53
CA ALA A 42 -36.55 -15.69 27.93
C ALA A 42 -35.54 -14.91 27.09
N ASP A 43 -36.05 -14.26 26.04
CA ASP A 43 -35.36 -13.18 25.35
C ASP A 43 -35.17 -12.04 26.37
N GLU A 44 -34.08 -12.12 27.15
CA GLU A 44 -33.45 -10.91 27.64
C GLU A 44 -32.79 -10.28 26.42
N GLU A 45 -33.24 -9.07 26.05
CA GLU A 45 -32.55 -8.21 25.10
C GLU A 45 -31.12 -8.01 25.59
N MET A 46 -30.23 -8.92 25.19
CA MET A 46 -28.81 -8.80 25.42
C MET A 46 -28.38 -7.61 24.56
N GLY A 47 -28.23 -6.45 25.20
CA GLY A 47 -27.63 -5.28 24.59
C GLY A 47 -26.37 -5.67 23.80
N PRO A 48 -25.98 -4.88 22.78
CA PRO A 48 -24.90 -5.26 21.87
C PRO A 48 -23.71 -5.76 22.67
N ALA A 49 -23.30 -7.02 22.43
CA ALA A 49 -22.17 -7.64 23.12
C ALA A 49 -21.02 -6.63 23.25
N PRO A 50 -20.52 -6.40 24.48
CA PRO A 50 -19.56 -5.34 24.72
C PRO A 50 -18.31 -5.58 23.87
N PRO A 51 -17.71 -4.54 23.29
CA PRO A 51 -16.60 -4.72 22.39
C PRO A 51 -15.42 -5.35 23.15
N ALA A 52 -14.79 -6.38 22.58
CA ALA A 52 -13.78 -7.17 23.28
C ALA A 52 -12.57 -7.47 22.39
N ILE A 53 -11.38 -7.44 22.98
CA ILE A 53 -10.14 -7.85 22.29
C ILE A 53 -9.91 -9.35 22.55
N LEU A 54 -9.81 -10.12 21.46
CA LEU A 54 -9.64 -11.57 21.51
C LEU A 54 -8.21 -12.01 21.14
N GLY A 55 -7.52 -11.24 20.30
CA GLY A 55 -6.19 -11.62 19.82
C GLY A 55 -5.39 -10.44 19.28
N LEU A 56 -4.08 -10.58 19.35
CA LEU A 56 -3.11 -9.60 18.86
C LEU A 56 -1.95 -10.31 18.18
N THR A 57 -1.77 -10.02 16.90
CA THR A 57 -0.66 -10.47 16.07
C THR A 57 0.18 -9.27 15.62
N LEU A 58 1.49 -9.46 15.54
CA LEU A 58 2.44 -8.45 15.10
C LEU A 58 3.15 -8.94 13.84
N VAL A 59 3.10 -8.12 12.78
CA VAL A 59 3.87 -8.31 11.56
C VAL A 59 4.80 -7.12 11.41
N GLN A 60 6.11 -7.35 11.39
CA GLN A 60 7.08 -6.26 11.23
C GLN A 60 7.65 -6.19 9.80
N GLY A 61 7.60 -5.00 9.21
CA GLY A 61 8.21 -4.68 7.92
C GLY A 61 9.53 -3.92 8.12
N GLY A 62 10.64 -4.64 8.27
CA GLY A 62 11.97 -4.03 8.42
C GLY A 62 12.14 -3.25 9.72
N SER A 63 13.02 -2.23 9.74
CA SER A 63 13.31 -1.44 10.95
C SER A 63 12.41 -0.21 11.14
N THR A 64 11.52 0.08 10.19
CA THR A 64 10.79 1.36 10.11
C THR A 64 9.27 1.22 10.23
N LEU A 65 8.72 0.03 10.00
CA LEU A 65 7.28 -0.21 9.97
C LEU A 65 6.91 -1.47 10.77
N ALA A 66 5.90 -1.36 11.62
CA ALA A 66 5.29 -2.48 12.32
C ALA A 66 3.76 -2.40 12.16
N VAL A 67 3.12 -3.53 11.90
CA VAL A 67 1.66 -3.64 11.78
C VAL A 67 1.16 -4.55 12.89
N PHE A 68 0.32 -4.01 13.75
CA PHE A 68 -0.45 -4.81 14.71
C PHE A 68 -1.80 -5.13 14.12
N GLN A 69 -2.13 -6.42 14.07
CA GLN A 69 -3.45 -6.89 13.71
C GLN A 69 -4.14 -7.31 15.01
N VAL A 70 -5.17 -6.56 15.38
CA VAL A 70 -5.97 -6.75 16.59
C VAL A 70 -7.30 -7.35 16.17
N THR A 71 -7.57 -8.56 16.63
CA THR A 71 -8.82 -9.29 16.36
C THR A 71 -9.73 -9.18 17.57
N GLY A 72 -11.00 -8.87 17.35
CA GLY A 72 -11.96 -8.67 18.44
C GLY A 72 -13.40 -8.60 17.95
N GLU A 73 -14.29 -8.24 18.87
CA GLU A 73 -15.69 -7.99 18.58
C GLU A 73 -15.95 -6.48 18.67
N LYS A 74 -16.46 -5.88 17.60
CA LYS A 74 -16.86 -4.46 17.51
C LYS A 74 -15.79 -3.46 17.98
N LEU A 75 -14.56 -3.60 17.50
CA LEU A 75 -13.44 -2.76 17.94
C LEU A 75 -13.62 -1.27 17.51
N PRO A 76 -13.56 -0.30 18.44
CA PRO A 76 -13.49 1.12 18.12
C PRO A 76 -12.08 1.54 17.68
N VAL A 77 -11.91 2.77 17.19
CA VAL A 77 -10.58 3.32 16.87
C VAL A 77 -9.87 3.65 18.19
N PRO A 78 -8.60 3.22 18.40
CA PRO A 78 -7.87 3.55 19.61
C PRO A 78 -7.35 4.99 19.58
N ASP A 79 -7.39 5.64 20.74
CA ASP A 79 -6.82 6.97 20.95
C ASP A 79 -5.39 6.90 21.46
N VAL A 80 -4.55 7.83 21.00
CA VAL A 80 -3.15 7.91 21.42
C VAL A 80 -3.05 8.75 22.69
N LEU A 81 -2.72 8.12 23.82
CA LEU A 81 -2.56 8.81 25.10
C LEU A 81 -1.17 9.45 25.25
N SER A 82 -0.11 8.70 24.94
CA SER A 82 1.27 9.20 25.03
C SER A 82 2.19 8.52 24.03
N THR A 83 3.19 9.28 23.55
CA THR A 83 4.26 8.78 22.69
C THR A 83 5.61 9.13 23.31
N ASP A 84 6.21 8.15 23.96
CA ASP A 84 7.50 8.24 24.64
C ASP A 84 8.63 7.82 23.69
N GLU A 85 9.89 8.09 24.06
CA GLU A 85 11.05 7.73 23.25
C GLU A 85 11.20 6.21 23.03
N ASN A 86 10.70 5.41 23.98
CA ASN A 86 10.82 3.94 24.00
C ASN A 86 9.46 3.23 24.11
N GLY A 87 8.35 3.93 23.86
CA GLY A 87 7.04 3.30 23.93
C GLY A 87 5.88 4.17 23.42
N LEU A 88 4.79 3.50 23.09
CA LEU A 88 3.53 4.09 22.64
C LEU A 88 2.41 3.55 23.52
N VAL A 89 1.58 4.44 24.04
CA VAL A 89 0.42 4.09 24.87
C VAL A 89 -0.85 4.45 24.11
N LEU A 90 -1.69 3.44 23.88
CA LEU A 90 -2.99 3.56 23.22
C LEU A 90 -4.10 3.23 24.22
N LEU A 91 -5.24 3.90 24.08
CA LEU A 91 -6.47 3.64 24.82
C LEU A 91 -7.54 3.11 23.88
N TRP A 92 -8.13 1.98 24.25
CA TRP A 92 -9.32 1.43 23.60
C TRP A 92 -10.54 1.71 24.47
N GLU A 93 -11.28 2.77 24.16
CA GLU A 93 -12.41 3.21 24.96
C GLU A 93 -13.54 2.19 24.98
N GLY A 94 -14.05 1.86 26.18
CA GLY A 94 -15.22 0.98 26.34
C GLY A 94 -15.00 -0.49 25.94
N VAL A 95 -13.77 -0.90 25.65
CA VAL A 95 -13.41 -2.27 25.29
C VAL A 95 -13.11 -3.11 26.53
N ILE A 96 -13.50 -4.39 26.50
CA ILE A 96 -13.24 -5.36 27.56
C ILE A 96 -12.11 -6.31 27.14
N LEU A 97 -11.20 -6.62 28.07
CA LEU A 97 -10.20 -7.66 27.89
C LEU A 97 -10.57 -8.87 28.77
N PRO A 98 -11.04 -9.99 28.20
CA PRO A 98 -11.49 -11.15 29.00
C PRO A 98 -10.42 -11.69 29.96
N SER A 99 -9.13 -11.51 29.65
CA SER A 99 -8.02 -11.94 30.50
C SER A 99 -7.61 -10.93 31.59
N GLY A 100 -8.12 -9.69 31.55
CA GLY A 100 -7.79 -8.58 32.46
C GLY A 100 -6.36 -8.02 32.34
N TYR A 101 -5.39 -8.89 32.07
CA TYR A 101 -4.00 -8.57 31.78
C TYR A 101 -3.49 -9.50 30.68
N TRP A 102 -2.69 -8.96 29.75
CA TRP A 102 -2.00 -9.75 28.74
C TRP A 102 -0.66 -9.11 28.40
N GLU A 103 0.39 -9.93 28.32
CA GLU A 103 1.72 -9.46 27.95
C GLU A 103 2.35 -10.44 26.97
N ARG A 104 2.97 -9.91 25.92
CA ARG A 104 3.74 -10.71 24.98
C ARG A 104 4.97 -9.94 24.53
N SER A 105 6.13 -10.57 24.69
CA SER A 105 7.38 -10.09 24.09
C SER A 105 7.52 -10.63 22.67
N PHE A 106 8.06 -9.79 21.78
CA PHE A 106 8.30 -10.14 20.39
C PHE A 106 9.80 -9.96 20.09
N PRO A 107 10.48 -10.93 19.47
CA PRO A 107 11.89 -10.84 19.12
C PRO A 107 12.09 -10.00 17.83
N THR A 108 11.52 -8.80 17.82
CA THR A 108 11.38 -7.92 16.66
C THR A 108 12.26 -6.67 16.83
N PRO A 109 12.96 -6.18 15.79
CA PRO A 109 13.89 -5.06 15.94
C PRO A 109 13.27 -3.71 16.35
N LEU A 110 11.97 -3.48 16.08
CA LEU A 110 11.29 -2.21 16.37
C LEU A 110 10.44 -2.27 17.64
N VAL A 111 9.63 -3.33 17.75
CA VAL A 111 8.74 -3.58 18.90
C VAL A 111 9.35 -4.68 19.75
N GLN A 112 9.56 -4.46 21.04
CA GLN A 112 10.09 -5.47 21.95
C GLN A 112 9.00 -6.24 22.69
N GLY A 113 7.84 -5.62 22.90
CA GLY A 113 6.72 -6.26 23.57
C GLY A 113 5.49 -5.36 23.65
N VAL A 114 4.36 -5.98 23.96
CA VAL A 114 3.08 -5.31 24.18
C VAL A 114 2.48 -5.79 25.49
N VAL A 115 1.97 -4.84 26.27
CA VAL A 115 1.21 -5.07 27.49
C VAL A 115 -0.18 -4.49 27.30
N LEU A 116 -1.21 -5.31 27.50
CA LEU A 116 -2.61 -4.90 27.58
C LEU A 116 -3.04 -4.99 29.04
N ARG A 117 -3.61 -3.90 29.55
CA ARG A 117 -4.17 -3.83 30.90
C ARG A 117 -5.60 -3.31 30.83
N GLN A 118 -6.50 -3.96 31.55
CA GLN A 118 -7.86 -3.45 31.69
C GLN A 118 -7.91 -2.34 32.75
N GLU A 119 -8.36 -1.16 32.34
CA GLU A 119 -8.58 0.03 33.17
C GLU A 119 -10.08 0.38 33.18
N PRO A 120 -10.56 1.25 34.10
CA PRO A 120 -11.99 1.61 34.19
C PRO A 120 -12.54 2.29 32.92
N GLU A 121 -11.70 2.99 32.17
CA GLU A 121 -12.05 3.73 30.95
C GLU A 121 -11.98 2.84 29.68
N GLY A 122 -11.39 1.64 29.77
CA GLY A 122 -11.20 0.73 28.64
C GLY A 122 -9.93 -0.11 28.74
N VAL A 123 -9.41 -0.59 27.61
CA VAL A 123 -8.14 -1.34 27.58
C VAL A 123 -6.99 -0.40 27.25
N GLN A 124 -6.01 -0.30 28.16
CA GLN A 124 -4.77 0.40 27.89
C GLN A 124 -3.75 -0.55 27.25
N MET A 125 -3.29 -0.20 26.07
CA MET A 125 -2.28 -0.93 25.30
C MET A 125 -0.95 -0.19 25.31
N GLN A 126 0.01 -0.72 26.05
CA GLN A 126 1.37 -0.19 26.13
C GLN A 126 2.31 -1.00 25.24
N ILE A 127 2.81 -0.38 24.18
CA ILE A 127 3.79 -0.95 23.26
C ILE A 127 5.18 -0.48 23.70
N ARG A 128 6.11 -1.42 23.89
CA ARG A 128 7.53 -1.13 24.14
C ARG A 128 8.29 -1.20 22.83
N SER A 129 8.98 -0.12 22.47
CA SER A 129 9.74 0.00 21.21
C SER A 129 11.19 0.42 21.45
N THR A 130 12.06 0.09 20.49
CA THR A 130 13.50 0.48 20.52
C THR A 130 13.75 1.93 20.11
N ARG A 131 12.77 2.55 19.44
CA ARG A 131 12.79 3.93 18.95
C ARG A 131 11.40 4.54 19.15
N ARG A 132 11.31 5.85 18.97
CA ARG A 132 10.02 6.56 18.97
C ARG A 132 9.18 6.11 17.79
N VAL A 133 7.94 5.73 18.08
CA VAL A 133 7.00 5.17 17.11
C VAL A 133 5.70 5.98 17.15
N TYR A 134 5.17 6.31 15.99
CA TYR A 134 3.90 7.00 15.84
C TYR A 134 2.85 6.04 15.27
N LEU A 135 1.60 6.19 15.74
CA LEU A 135 0.45 5.56 15.11
C LEU A 135 0.18 6.29 13.78
N GLY A 136 0.46 5.61 12.67
CA GLY A 136 0.33 6.17 11.32
C GLY A 136 -1.10 6.08 10.81
N LYS A 137 -1.52 4.88 10.39
CA LYS A 137 -2.87 4.62 9.89
C LYS A 137 -3.50 3.47 10.67
N THR A 138 -4.76 3.66 11.04
CA THR A 138 -5.61 2.60 11.57
C THR A 138 -6.53 2.17 10.44
N VAL A 139 -6.47 0.91 10.04
CA VAL A 139 -7.27 0.34 8.96
C VAL A 139 -8.30 -0.60 9.56
N GLY A 140 -9.58 -0.30 9.33
CA GLY A 140 -10.74 -1.06 9.81
C GLY A 140 -11.91 -0.12 10.05
N ASP A 141 -13.02 -0.31 9.35
CA ASP A 141 -14.22 0.50 9.52
C ASP A 141 -14.92 0.12 10.84
N PRO A 142 -15.05 1.01 11.83
CA PRO A 142 -15.73 0.69 13.08
C PRO A 142 -17.23 0.44 12.84
N PRO A 143 -17.86 -0.57 13.47
CA PRO A 143 -17.32 -1.59 14.38
C PRO A 143 -16.68 -2.78 13.64
N SER A 144 -15.35 -2.87 13.64
CA SER A 144 -14.63 -3.92 12.89
C SER A 144 -14.33 -5.16 13.75
N PRO A 145 -14.36 -6.37 13.16
CA PRO A 145 -13.87 -7.59 13.81
C PRO A 145 -12.34 -7.70 13.80
N GLU A 146 -11.69 -6.93 12.93
CA GLU A 146 -10.24 -6.90 12.76
C GLU A 146 -9.78 -5.47 12.48
N MET A 147 -8.82 -5.00 13.28
CA MET A 147 -8.23 -3.67 13.17
C MET A 147 -6.73 -3.79 12.95
N GLN A 148 -6.21 -3.11 11.93
CA GLN A 148 -4.78 -3.05 11.64
C GLN A 148 -4.22 -1.68 12.04
N LEU A 149 -3.28 -1.67 13.00
CA LEU A 149 -2.59 -0.48 13.46
C LEU A 149 -1.21 -0.42 12.83
N HIS A 150 -1.01 0.57 11.95
CA HIS A 150 0.27 0.79 11.30
C HIS A 150 1.11 1.73 12.15
N LEU A 151 2.25 1.24 12.60
CA LEU A 151 3.22 1.96 13.39
C LEU A 151 4.43 2.33 12.53
N THR A 152 4.85 3.59 12.58
CA THR A 152 6.00 4.08 11.82
C THR A 152 6.98 4.87 12.68
N THR A 153 8.28 4.73 12.39
CA THR A 153 9.33 5.55 13.00
C THR A 153 9.51 6.82 12.19
N GLY A 154 9.24 7.99 12.77
CA GLY A 154 9.29 9.26 12.05
C GLY A 154 10.71 9.76 11.82
N ASP A 155 11.17 9.70 10.57
CA ASP A 155 11.54 10.88 9.81
C ASP A 155 10.68 10.85 8.54
N VAL A 156 9.94 11.93 8.28
CA VAL A 156 9.03 12.13 7.14
C VAL A 156 7.68 11.39 7.25
N ALA A 157 6.81 11.89 8.12
CA ALA A 157 5.37 11.95 7.80
C ALA A 157 5.14 13.23 6.98
N GLU A 158 5.62 13.22 5.73
CA GLU A 158 4.96 14.03 4.72
C GLU A 158 3.57 13.40 4.61
N GLU A 159 2.56 14.08 5.17
CA GLU A 159 1.18 13.78 4.84
C GLU A 159 1.11 13.74 3.32
N ILE A 160 1.07 12.54 2.74
CA ILE A 160 0.41 12.37 1.47
C ILE A 160 -1.06 12.47 1.86
N PRO A 161 -1.75 13.61 1.65
CA PRO A 161 -3.19 13.60 1.78
C PRO A 161 -3.67 12.54 0.80
N LEU A 162 -4.29 11.49 1.34
CA LEU A 162 -5.21 10.68 0.57
C LEU A 162 -6.16 11.67 -0.13
N PRO A 163 -6.52 11.48 -1.41
CA PRO A 163 -7.52 12.31 -2.05
C PRO A 163 -8.85 12.09 -1.33
N VAL A 164 -9.10 12.89 -0.29
CA VAL A 164 -10.43 13.08 0.26
C VAL A 164 -11.24 13.72 -0.84
N THR A 165 -12.00 12.88 -1.55
CA THR A 165 -13.14 13.32 -2.34
C THR A 165 -14.19 13.77 -1.33
N GLY A 166 -14.02 14.98 -0.82
CA GLY A 166 -14.85 15.53 0.25
C GLY A 166 -14.49 17.00 0.41
N VAL A 167 -15.27 17.83 -0.28
CA VAL A 167 -15.43 19.30 -0.19
C VAL A 167 -14.14 20.11 0.09
N PRO A 168 -13.69 20.98 -0.83
CA PRO A 168 -12.51 21.80 -0.58
C PRO A 168 -12.69 22.63 0.71
N LYS A 169 -11.73 22.49 1.62
CA LYS A 169 -11.58 23.35 2.79
C LYS A 169 -11.47 24.79 2.28
N VAL A 170 -12.47 25.61 2.64
CA VAL A 170 -12.55 27.03 2.29
C VAL A 170 -11.23 27.69 2.65
N VAL A 171 -10.54 28.20 1.63
CA VAL A 171 -9.30 28.97 1.80
C VAL A 171 -9.67 30.24 2.56
N ALA A 172 -9.11 30.41 3.76
CA ALA A 172 -9.31 31.60 4.56
C ALA A 172 -8.75 32.81 3.80
N GLY A 173 -9.65 33.64 3.26
CA GLY A 173 -9.32 34.80 2.42
C GLY A 173 -10.30 35.06 1.27
N ASP A 174 -11.13 34.08 0.90
CA ASP A 174 -12.13 34.28 -0.15
C ASP A 174 -13.35 35.07 0.39
N PRO A 175 -13.73 36.23 -0.19
CA PRO A 175 -14.93 37.02 0.17
C PRO A 175 -16.24 36.25 -0.08
N PHE A 176 -16.14 35.05 -0.64
CA PHE A 176 -17.22 34.14 -0.93
C PHE A 176 -17.43 33.07 0.17
N ALA A 177 -16.54 32.96 1.16
CA ALA A 177 -16.60 31.96 2.23
C ALA A 177 -17.89 31.99 3.08
N SER A 178 -18.63 33.10 3.09
CA SER A 178 -19.91 33.25 3.79
C SER A 178 -20.88 34.06 2.94
N SER A 179 -21.20 33.56 1.75
CA SER A 179 -22.07 34.29 0.82
C SER A 179 -23.54 33.89 0.96
N ALA A 180 -24.42 34.89 0.90
CA ALA A 180 -25.87 34.72 0.95
C ALA A 180 -26.36 33.68 -0.08
N PRO A 181 -27.36 32.84 0.26
CA PRO A 181 -27.92 31.87 -0.66
C PRO A 181 -28.67 32.59 -1.79
N VAL A 182 -28.53 32.04 -3.00
CA VAL A 182 -29.17 32.56 -4.21
C VAL A 182 -30.01 31.47 -4.85
N THR A 183 -31.23 31.85 -5.24
CA THR A 183 -32.09 31.04 -6.10
C THR A 183 -32.07 31.67 -7.49
N LEU A 184 -31.64 30.91 -8.49
CA LEU A 184 -31.35 31.42 -9.83
C LEU A 184 -31.87 30.44 -10.87
N GLN A 185 -32.61 30.93 -11.85
CA GLN A 185 -33.04 30.15 -13.00
C GLN A 185 -32.58 30.86 -14.26
N LEU A 186 -31.58 30.26 -14.92
CA LEU A 186 -31.02 30.74 -16.17
C LEU A 186 -31.30 29.71 -17.25
N ARG A 187 -31.72 30.21 -18.40
CA ARG A 187 -31.95 29.41 -19.60
C ARG A 187 -31.32 30.14 -20.76
N ASP A 188 -30.47 29.43 -21.51
CA ASP A 188 -29.84 29.95 -22.72
C ASP A 188 -29.11 31.30 -22.50
N SER A 189 -28.42 31.43 -21.36
CA SER A 189 -27.73 32.67 -20.97
C SER A 189 -26.23 32.55 -21.22
N ASP A 190 -25.60 33.58 -21.76
CA ASP A 190 -24.15 33.56 -22.01
C ASP A 190 -23.35 33.44 -20.72
N LEU A 191 -22.41 32.49 -20.67
CA LEU A 191 -21.56 32.25 -19.48
C LEU A 191 -20.89 33.53 -18.96
N ARG A 192 -20.47 34.41 -19.88
CA ARG A 192 -19.81 35.68 -19.55
C ARG A 192 -20.76 36.62 -18.81
N ASP A 193 -22.00 36.70 -19.25
CA ASP A 193 -23.00 37.55 -18.63
C ASP A 193 -23.47 37.00 -17.30
N VAL A 194 -23.51 35.67 -17.16
CA VAL A 194 -23.74 35.02 -15.87
C VAL A 194 -22.66 35.42 -14.86
N PHE A 195 -21.37 35.36 -15.22
CA PHE A 195 -20.30 35.80 -14.32
C PHE A 195 -20.37 37.28 -13.96
N ARG A 196 -20.73 38.16 -14.91
CA ARG A 196 -20.95 39.60 -14.63
C ARG A 196 -22.10 39.81 -13.65
N MET A 197 -23.22 39.11 -13.87
CA MET A 197 -24.40 39.18 -13.01
C MET A 197 -24.06 38.72 -11.59
N LEU A 198 -23.40 37.57 -11.43
CA LEU A 198 -23.01 37.06 -10.11
C LEU A 198 -22.04 38.02 -9.40
N GLY A 199 -21.07 38.61 -10.12
CA GLY A 199 -20.19 39.63 -9.54
C GLY A 199 -20.90 40.91 -9.12
N SER A 200 -21.93 41.33 -9.87
CA SER A 200 -22.73 42.50 -9.52
C SER A 200 -23.54 42.30 -8.22
N MET A 201 -24.01 41.07 -7.96
CA MET A 201 -24.72 40.74 -6.71
C MET A 201 -23.82 40.85 -5.48
N VAL A 202 -22.52 40.56 -5.63
CA VAL A 202 -21.53 40.70 -4.55
C VAL A 202 -20.80 42.06 -4.57
N ASN A 203 -21.27 43.01 -5.38
CA ASN A 203 -20.68 44.35 -5.51
C ASN A 203 -19.18 44.37 -5.87
N MET A 204 -18.74 43.39 -6.68
CA MET A 204 -17.37 43.30 -7.20
C MET A 204 -17.34 43.59 -8.70
N ASN A 205 -16.25 44.20 -9.17
CA ASN A 205 -16.03 44.40 -10.59
C ASN A 205 -15.63 43.06 -11.20
N VAL A 206 -16.15 42.70 -12.38
CA VAL A 206 -15.77 41.45 -13.07
C VAL A 206 -15.11 41.78 -14.39
N VAL A 207 -13.90 41.28 -14.58
CA VAL A 207 -13.15 41.29 -15.84
C VAL A 207 -13.10 39.87 -16.35
N ILE A 208 -13.49 39.68 -17.61
CA ILE A 208 -13.55 38.35 -18.21
C ILE A 208 -12.50 38.28 -19.30
N ASP A 209 -11.60 37.32 -19.17
CA ASP A 209 -10.58 37.05 -20.17
C ASP A 209 -11.22 36.45 -21.44
N PRO A 210 -10.70 36.78 -22.64
CA PRO A 210 -11.22 36.24 -23.90
C PRO A 210 -11.22 34.69 -23.98
N SER A 211 -10.44 34.02 -23.13
CA SER A 211 -10.38 32.56 -23.09
C SER A 211 -11.59 31.86 -22.49
N VAL A 212 -12.50 32.59 -21.84
CA VAL A 212 -13.76 32.01 -21.35
C VAL A 212 -14.65 31.69 -22.57
N PRO A 213 -15.12 30.44 -22.72
CA PRO A 213 -15.98 30.06 -23.82
C PRO A 213 -17.30 30.85 -23.80
N ALA A 214 -17.74 31.31 -24.97
CA ALA A 214 -19.03 31.99 -25.14
C ALA A 214 -20.13 30.94 -25.41
N THR A 215 -20.26 29.97 -24.50
CA THR A 215 -21.26 28.91 -24.58
C THR A 215 -22.49 29.28 -23.75
N PRO A 216 -23.71 29.06 -24.28
CA PRO A 216 -24.93 29.30 -23.53
C PRO A 216 -25.06 28.30 -22.39
N VAL A 217 -25.48 28.79 -21.23
CA VAL A 217 -25.63 28.04 -19.99
C VAL A 217 -27.10 27.99 -19.60
N THR A 218 -27.56 26.80 -19.23
CA THR A 218 -28.88 26.59 -18.61
C THR A 218 -28.66 25.97 -17.24
N ILE A 219 -29.05 26.68 -16.18
CA ILE A 219 -28.76 26.33 -14.80
C ILE A 219 -29.96 26.73 -13.92
N SER A 220 -30.36 25.81 -13.04
CA SER A 220 -31.37 26.05 -12.01
C SER A 220 -30.74 25.78 -10.65
N LEU A 221 -30.61 26.83 -9.84
CA LEU A 221 -30.10 26.80 -8.48
C LEU A 221 -31.24 27.17 -7.54
N ASN A 222 -31.43 26.40 -6.48
CA ASN A 222 -32.41 26.69 -5.44
C ASN A 222 -31.70 26.74 -4.09
N ASN A 223 -31.71 27.92 -3.46
CA ASN A 223 -31.11 28.15 -2.14
C ASN A 223 -29.65 27.69 -2.05
N VAL A 224 -28.85 27.96 -3.09
CA VAL A 224 -27.44 27.55 -3.15
C VAL A 224 -26.55 28.71 -2.70
N PRO A 225 -25.57 28.49 -1.81
CA PRO A 225 -24.55 29.49 -1.48
C PRO A 225 -23.85 30.03 -2.73
N MET A 226 -23.67 31.35 -2.82
CA MET A 226 -23.11 31.99 -4.03
C MET A 226 -21.73 31.44 -4.42
N ASN A 227 -20.88 31.13 -3.44
CA ASN A 227 -19.55 30.56 -3.67
C ASN A 227 -19.64 29.21 -4.39
N GLU A 228 -20.58 28.39 -3.97
CA GLU A 228 -20.85 27.07 -4.52
C GLU A 228 -21.43 27.20 -5.94
N ALA A 229 -22.38 28.11 -6.13
CA ALA A 229 -22.91 28.46 -7.46
C ALA A 229 -21.81 28.89 -8.44
N PHE A 230 -20.89 29.75 -7.99
CA PHE A 230 -19.76 30.22 -8.79
C PHE A 230 -18.79 29.07 -9.11
N GLN A 231 -18.50 28.23 -8.12
CA GLN A 231 -17.65 27.03 -8.29
C GLN A 231 -18.27 26.01 -9.25
N TYR A 232 -19.59 25.83 -9.26
CA TYR A 232 -20.25 24.92 -10.20
C TYR A 232 -20.04 25.35 -11.66
N LEU A 233 -20.23 26.64 -11.95
CA LEU A 233 -19.98 27.20 -13.27
C LEU A 233 -18.50 27.07 -13.65
N MET A 234 -17.60 27.32 -12.70
CA MET A 234 -16.16 27.20 -12.91
C MET A 234 -15.72 25.80 -13.27
N ARG A 235 -16.18 24.80 -12.51
CA ARG A 235 -15.81 23.40 -12.72
C ARG A 235 -16.39 22.85 -14.03
N MET A 236 -17.60 23.27 -14.39
CA MET A 236 -18.25 22.80 -15.62
C MET A 236 -17.54 23.31 -16.88
N TYR A 237 -17.06 24.55 -16.87
CA TYR A 237 -16.44 25.19 -18.04
C TYR A 237 -14.91 25.30 -17.95
N ASP A 238 -14.29 24.64 -16.97
CA ASP A 238 -12.84 24.66 -16.70
C ASP A 238 -12.24 26.07 -16.64
N VAL A 239 -12.96 26.97 -15.96
CA VAL A 239 -12.53 28.36 -15.73
C VAL A 239 -12.26 28.58 -14.25
N SER A 240 -11.33 29.48 -13.97
CA SER A 240 -10.94 29.87 -12.62
C SER A 240 -11.10 31.38 -12.46
N TYR A 241 -11.01 31.86 -11.23
CA TYR A 241 -11.00 33.27 -10.92
C TYR A 241 -9.82 33.63 -10.05
N ALA A 242 -9.39 34.88 -10.17
CA ALA A 242 -8.49 35.48 -9.22
C ALA A 242 -9.07 36.80 -8.74
N ILE A 243 -8.85 37.08 -7.46
CA ILE A 243 -9.29 38.32 -6.83
C ILE A 243 -8.13 39.29 -6.79
N MET A 244 -8.35 40.50 -7.31
CA MET A 244 -7.44 41.64 -7.21
C MET A 244 -8.19 42.81 -6.55
N GLY A 245 -8.18 42.82 -5.22
CA GLY A 245 -8.89 43.83 -4.43
C GLY A 245 -10.41 43.77 -4.66
N LYS A 246 -10.98 44.79 -5.33
CA LYS A 246 -12.41 44.85 -5.67
C LYS A 246 -12.75 44.24 -7.03
N THR A 247 -11.76 43.77 -7.78
CA THR A 247 -11.96 43.23 -9.13
C THR A 247 -11.70 41.73 -9.14
N ILE A 248 -12.59 40.98 -9.78
CA ILE A 248 -12.49 39.56 -10.05
C ILE A 248 -12.10 39.41 -11.51
N ILE A 249 -11.04 38.66 -11.78
CA ILE A 249 -10.63 38.29 -13.14
C ILE A 249 -11.03 36.83 -13.34
N VAL A 250 -11.89 36.55 -14.32
CA VAL A 250 -12.36 35.20 -14.67
C VAL A 250 -11.69 34.78 -15.98
N GLY A 251 -11.08 33.60 -15.99
CA GLY A 251 -10.39 33.08 -17.17
C GLY A 251 -9.95 31.64 -16.98
N ARG A 252 -9.44 31.00 -18.04
CA ARG A 252 -8.79 29.69 -17.89
C ARG A 252 -7.55 29.84 -17.02
N LYS A 253 -7.26 28.81 -16.22
CA LYS A 253 -6.15 28.79 -15.25
C LYS A 253 -4.81 29.21 -15.86
N ASP A 254 -4.56 28.83 -17.11
CA ASP A 254 -3.32 29.16 -17.81
C ASP A 254 -3.17 30.64 -18.15
N ASN A 255 -4.26 31.27 -18.59
CA ASN A 255 -4.26 32.69 -18.91
C ASN A 255 -4.28 33.53 -17.64
N LEU A 256 -5.02 33.07 -16.63
CA LEU A 256 -5.09 33.73 -15.34
C LEU A 256 -3.72 33.79 -14.65
N SER A 257 -2.96 32.69 -14.70
CA SER A 257 -1.59 32.64 -14.16
C SER A 257 -0.67 33.68 -14.83
N ARG A 258 -0.78 33.84 -16.15
CA ARG A 258 -0.06 34.87 -16.92
C ARG A 258 -0.53 36.29 -16.57
N ALA A 259 -1.83 36.51 -16.53
CA ALA A 259 -2.42 37.81 -16.22
C ALA A 259 -2.08 38.29 -14.80
N MET A 260 -1.95 37.35 -13.86
CA MET A 260 -1.62 37.63 -12.46
C MET A 260 -0.11 37.66 -12.18
N GLY A 261 0.75 37.39 -13.18
CA GLY A 261 2.19 37.28 -12.99
C GLY A 261 2.60 36.17 -12.02
N MET A 262 1.75 35.15 -11.84
CA MET A 262 1.95 34.03 -10.92
C MET A 262 2.75 32.89 -11.56
N GLU A 263 3.25 33.08 -12.78
CA GLU A 263 4.15 32.12 -13.41
C GLU A 263 5.53 32.19 -12.75
N LYS A 264 5.96 31.07 -12.18
CA LYS A 264 7.32 30.91 -11.68
C LYS A 264 8.10 30.08 -12.68
N THR A 265 9.39 30.39 -12.78
CA THR A 265 10.32 29.56 -13.54
C THR A 265 11.05 28.66 -12.56
N ARG A 266 10.96 27.35 -12.76
CA ARG A 266 11.67 26.34 -11.97
C ARG A 266 12.58 25.52 -12.88
N ALA A 267 13.79 25.26 -12.40
CA ALA A 267 14.77 24.43 -13.08
C ALA A 267 14.65 22.98 -12.59
N PHE A 268 14.57 22.04 -13.53
CA PHE A 268 14.53 20.61 -13.26
C PHE A 268 15.72 19.93 -13.92
N ARG A 269 16.54 19.25 -13.11
CA ARG A 269 17.67 18.47 -13.62
C ARG A 269 17.20 17.09 -14.03
N VAL A 270 17.65 16.61 -15.19
CA VAL A 270 17.28 15.32 -15.76
C VAL A 270 18.53 14.44 -15.88
N ALA A 271 18.46 13.19 -15.39
CA ALA A 271 19.59 12.29 -15.32
C ALA A 271 19.67 11.31 -16.52
N TYR A 272 18.59 10.62 -16.82
CA TYR A 272 18.51 9.49 -17.75
C TYR A 272 17.64 9.77 -18.97
N ALA A 273 16.52 10.48 -18.80
CA ALA A 273 15.57 10.71 -19.90
C ALA A 273 16.17 11.56 -21.03
N ASP A 274 15.68 11.35 -22.25
CA ASP A 274 16.10 12.10 -23.45
C ASP A 274 15.49 13.51 -23.45
N LEU A 275 16.36 14.52 -23.44
CA LEU A 275 16.00 15.94 -23.36
C LEU A 275 15.19 16.41 -24.58
N GLY A 276 15.37 15.80 -25.75
CA GLY A 276 14.63 16.16 -26.96
C GLY A 276 13.15 15.79 -26.90
N GLN A 277 12.79 14.73 -26.18
CA GLN A 277 11.41 14.25 -26.06
C GLN A 277 10.65 14.90 -24.90
N ILE A 278 11.36 15.51 -23.94
CA ILE A 278 10.75 16.09 -22.73
C ILE A 278 9.74 17.20 -23.05
N PRO A 279 10.01 18.17 -23.95
CA PRO A 279 9.02 19.21 -24.26
C PRO A 279 7.69 18.64 -24.78
N ALA A 280 7.75 17.63 -25.65
CA ALA A 280 6.56 16.99 -26.20
C ALA A 280 5.79 16.20 -25.13
N LEU A 281 6.51 15.49 -24.26
CA LEU A 281 5.92 14.74 -23.14
C LEU A 281 5.28 15.66 -22.11
N LEU A 282 5.93 16.76 -21.75
CA LEU A 282 5.38 17.76 -20.83
C LEU A 282 4.16 18.46 -21.43
N GLN A 283 4.18 18.79 -22.72
CA GLN A 283 3.01 19.37 -23.37
C GLN A 283 1.81 18.40 -23.38
N GLY A 284 2.05 17.11 -23.65
CA GLY A 284 0.99 16.09 -23.67
C GLY A 284 0.45 15.69 -22.30
N LEU A 285 1.29 15.71 -21.26
CA LEU A 285 0.93 15.21 -19.93
C LEU A 285 0.56 16.31 -18.94
N SER A 286 1.25 17.45 -18.95
CA SER A 286 1.04 18.57 -18.02
C SER A 286 0.49 19.83 -18.69
N GLY A 287 0.29 19.83 -20.01
CA GLY A 287 -0.26 20.96 -20.76
C GLY A 287 0.65 22.21 -20.75
N VAL A 288 1.92 22.06 -20.36
CA VAL A 288 2.87 23.18 -20.30
C VAL A 288 3.60 23.33 -21.63
N SER A 289 3.47 24.50 -22.27
CA SER A 289 4.12 24.81 -23.55
C SER A 289 5.42 25.62 -23.39
N SER A 290 5.59 26.33 -22.28
CA SER A 290 6.76 27.17 -21.96
C SER A 290 7.88 26.35 -21.32
N VAL A 291 8.59 25.60 -22.14
CA VAL A 291 9.72 24.75 -21.74
C VAL A 291 10.97 25.14 -22.52
N VAL A 292 12.07 25.40 -21.81
CA VAL A 292 13.39 25.67 -22.39
C VAL A 292 14.37 24.60 -21.91
N VAL A 293 15.07 23.97 -22.84
CA VAL A 293 15.99 22.87 -22.56
C VAL A 293 17.44 23.36 -22.71
N ASP A 294 18.25 23.18 -21.67
CA ASP A 294 19.70 23.32 -21.73
C ASP A 294 20.34 21.92 -21.79
N GLU A 295 20.79 21.54 -22.98
CA GLU A 295 21.44 20.24 -23.24
C GLU A 295 22.78 20.08 -22.53
N ARG A 296 23.54 21.18 -22.40
CA ARG A 296 24.87 21.17 -21.79
C ARG A 296 24.79 20.90 -20.29
N LEU A 297 23.81 21.51 -19.61
CA LEU A 297 23.58 21.31 -18.17
C LEU A 297 22.59 20.18 -17.86
N ARG A 298 22.01 19.54 -18.89
CA ARG A 298 20.91 18.56 -18.78
C ARG A 298 19.82 19.05 -17.82
N THR A 299 19.42 20.31 -18.02
CA THR A 299 18.45 20.99 -17.16
C THR A 299 17.32 21.56 -18.02
N VAL A 300 16.10 21.35 -17.57
CA VAL A 300 14.88 21.83 -18.21
C VAL A 300 14.30 22.95 -17.36
N TYR A 301 14.20 24.13 -17.96
CA TYR A 301 13.58 25.30 -17.35
C TYR A 301 12.12 25.35 -17.78
N VAL A 302 11.22 25.34 -16.80
CA VAL A 302 9.78 25.36 -17.04
C VAL A 302 9.18 26.57 -16.37
N THR A 303 8.43 27.36 -17.14
CA THR A 303 7.71 28.54 -16.64
C THR A 303 6.23 28.22 -16.62
N ALA A 304 5.64 28.08 -15.43
CA ALA A 304 4.22 27.76 -15.28
C ALA A 304 3.70 28.19 -13.90
N SER A 305 2.41 27.97 -13.64
CA SER A 305 1.86 28.12 -12.29
C SER A 305 2.46 27.09 -11.33
N GLU A 306 2.51 27.40 -10.03
CA GLU A 306 3.09 26.53 -9.01
C GLU A 306 2.49 25.11 -9.02
N GLU A 307 1.18 25.00 -9.22
CA GLU A 307 0.49 23.71 -9.29
C GLU A 307 0.96 22.88 -10.49
N ARG A 308 1.04 23.50 -11.69
CA ARG A 308 1.56 22.82 -12.89
C ARG A 308 3.05 22.47 -12.76
N LEU A 309 3.84 23.28 -12.05
CA LEU A 309 5.22 22.93 -11.72
C LEU A 309 5.31 21.70 -10.82
N GLY A 310 4.34 21.50 -9.91
CA GLY A 310 4.17 20.28 -9.14
C GLY A 310 3.91 19.06 -10.04
N ASP A 311 2.96 19.18 -10.97
CA ASP A 311 2.63 18.11 -11.92
C ASP A 311 3.82 17.75 -12.82
N VAL A 312 4.56 18.76 -13.28
CA VAL A 312 5.80 18.59 -14.05
C VAL A 312 6.84 17.84 -13.22
N ALA A 313 7.01 18.16 -11.94
CA ALA A 313 7.97 17.48 -11.07
C ALA A 313 7.65 15.98 -10.94
N VAL A 314 6.38 15.65 -10.70
CA VAL A 314 5.91 14.25 -10.61
C VAL A 314 6.08 13.52 -11.94
N THR A 315 5.75 14.19 -13.05
CA THR A 315 5.87 13.62 -14.40
C THR A 315 7.32 13.32 -14.75
N LEU A 316 8.24 14.25 -14.48
CA LEU A 316 9.67 14.06 -14.70
C LEU A 316 10.22 12.92 -13.84
N GLN A 317 9.81 12.80 -12.58
CA GLN A 317 10.22 11.67 -11.72
C GLN A 317 9.79 10.31 -12.27
N ARG A 318 8.62 10.23 -12.92
CA ARG A 318 8.14 8.98 -13.51
C ARG A 318 8.87 8.60 -14.79
N ILE A 319 9.34 9.58 -15.57
CA ILE A 319 10.01 9.37 -16.85
C ILE A 319 11.53 9.19 -16.68
N ASP A 320 12.12 9.85 -15.69
CA ASP A 320 13.58 9.89 -15.46
C ASP A 320 14.09 8.64 -14.71
N HIS A 321 13.85 7.46 -15.28
CA HIS A 321 14.38 6.19 -14.77
C HIS A 321 15.38 5.59 -15.77
N PRO A 322 16.37 4.81 -15.30
CA PRO A 322 17.26 4.09 -16.21
C PRO A 322 16.47 3.12 -17.09
N GLY A 323 16.84 3.04 -18.37
CA GLY A 323 16.27 2.07 -19.30
C GLY A 323 16.57 0.63 -18.86
N ARG A 324 15.65 -0.29 -19.13
CA ARG A 324 15.87 -1.72 -18.87
C ARG A 324 16.90 -2.24 -19.86
N GLN A 325 17.98 -2.83 -19.36
CA GLN A 325 18.93 -3.55 -20.19
C GLN A 325 18.41 -4.97 -20.41
N VAL A 326 18.32 -5.40 -21.66
CA VAL A 326 17.95 -6.77 -22.04
C VAL A 326 19.15 -7.47 -22.65
N MET A 327 19.44 -8.68 -22.18
CA MET A 327 20.45 -9.55 -22.78
C MET A 327 19.77 -10.39 -23.87
N LEU A 328 20.26 -10.28 -25.11
CA LEU A 328 19.80 -11.11 -26.21
C LEU A 328 20.77 -12.29 -26.36
N GLN A 329 20.28 -13.51 -26.12
CA GLN A 329 21.03 -14.74 -26.35
C GLN A 329 20.44 -15.48 -27.55
N ALA A 330 21.18 -15.49 -28.65
CA ALA A 330 20.89 -16.37 -29.78
C ALA A 330 21.74 -17.64 -29.68
N ARG A 331 21.10 -18.81 -29.68
CA ARG A 331 21.80 -20.11 -29.79
C ARG A 331 21.48 -20.70 -31.16
N ILE A 332 22.48 -20.70 -32.04
CA ILE A 332 22.39 -21.38 -33.33
C ILE A 332 22.89 -22.80 -33.12
N VAL A 333 22.05 -23.80 -33.43
CA VAL A 333 22.42 -25.21 -33.38
C VAL A 333 22.34 -25.75 -34.81
N GLU A 334 23.49 -26.13 -35.35
CA GLU A 334 23.60 -26.80 -36.64
C GLU A 334 23.81 -28.30 -36.37
N VAL A 335 22.96 -29.14 -36.94
CA VAL A 335 23.08 -30.61 -36.84
C VAL A 335 23.40 -31.15 -38.23
N SER A 336 24.62 -31.67 -38.40
CA SER A 336 24.98 -32.47 -39.56
C SER A 336 24.54 -33.93 -39.35
N GLU A 337 24.15 -34.63 -40.42
CA GLU A 337 23.56 -35.99 -40.43
C GLU A 337 24.35 -37.06 -39.66
N GLY A 338 25.65 -36.87 -39.37
CA GLY A 338 26.44 -37.80 -38.55
C GLY A 338 26.17 -37.73 -37.03
N GLY A 339 25.60 -36.63 -36.51
CA GLY A 339 25.38 -36.40 -35.08
C GLY A 339 23.98 -36.73 -34.57
N SER A 340 23.02 -37.00 -35.47
CA SER A 340 21.66 -37.37 -35.08
C SER A 340 21.60 -38.72 -34.40
N ASP A 341 22.49 -39.65 -34.77
CA ASP A 341 22.44 -41.02 -34.28
C ASP A 341 23.06 -41.15 -32.87
N GLU A 342 24.04 -40.33 -32.56
CA GLU A 342 24.63 -40.24 -31.21
C GLU A 342 23.64 -39.61 -30.21
N LEU A 343 22.90 -38.58 -30.63
CA LEU A 343 21.85 -37.95 -29.82
C LEU A 343 20.65 -38.90 -29.63
N LYS A 344 20.23 -39.62 -30.67
CA LYS A 344 19.19 -40.67 -30.57
C LYS A 344 19.62 -41.79 -29.61
N GLY A 345 20.89 -42.19 -29.64
CA GLY A 345 21.45 -43.20 -28.74
C GLY A 345 21.40 -42.78 -27.26
N LEU A 346 21.75 -41.53 -26.96
CA LEU A 346 21.71 -41.01 -25.59
C LEU A 346 20.29 -40.85 -25.05
N VAL A 347 19.33 -40.46 -25.90
CA VAL A 347 17.92 -40.32 -25.50
C VAL A 347 17.26 -41.69 -25.30
N ASN A 348 17.55 -42.68 -26.15
CA ASN A 348 17.04 -44.05 -25.99
C ASN A 348 17.58 -44.74 -24.74
N ALA A 349 18.84 -44.49 -24.35
CA ALA A 349 19.42 -45.06 -23.13
C ALA A 349 18.68 -44.63 -21.85
N VAL A 350 18.08 -43.43 -21.86
CA VAL A 350 17.31 -42.90 -20.73
C VAL A 350 15.87 -43.44 -20.71
N TYR A 351 15.27 -43.68 -21.89
CA TYR A 351 13.88 -44.11 -21.99
C TYR A 351 13.68 -45.64 -21.90
N GLU A 352 14.61 -46.45 -22.38
CA GLU A 352 14.44 -47.91 -22.45
C GLU A 352 15.09 -48.70 -21.30
N ARG A 353 15.21 -48.15 -20.07
CA ARG A 353 15.60 -48.87 -18.82
C ARG A 353 16.63 -49.99 -19.01
N TRP A 354 17.78 -49.67 -19.58
CA TRP A 354 18.90 -50.61 -19.68
C TRP A 354 19.48 -50.88 -18.29
N TYR A 355 19.83 -52.14 -17.98
CA TYR A 355 20.66 -52.44 -16.81
C TYR A 355 21.99 -53.07 -17.23
N ALA A 356 23.05 -52.65 -16.55
CA ALA A 356 24.38 -53.23 -16.66
C ALA A 356 24.68 -53.93 -15.35
N SER A 357 24.93 -55.24 -15.42
CA SER A 357 25.42 -56.01 -14.27
C SER A 357 26.83 -56.52 -14.55
N PHE A 358 27.71 -56.30 -13.58
CA PHE A 358 29.11 -56.71 -13.66
C PHE A 358 29.38 -57.77 -12.58
N SER A 359 29.87 -58.93 -13.00
CA SER A 359 30.33 -60.00 -12.13
C SER A 359 31.77 -60.38 -12.46
N SER A 360 32.41 -61.16 -11.58
CA SER A 360 33.79 -61.64 -11.78
C SER A 360 33.97 -62.56 -13.00
N ALA A 361 32.88 -62.97 -13.67
CA ALA A 361 32.91 -63.74 -14.90
C ALA A 361 32.72 -62.89 -16.18
N GLY A 362 32.58 -61.56 -16.06
CA GLY A 362 32.33 -60.63 -17.19
C GLY A 362 31.04 -59.82 -17.02
N GLY A 363 30.94 -58.70 -17.75
CA GLY A 363 29.80 -57.78 -17.72
C GLY A 363 28.75 -58.12 -18.77
N VAL A 364 27.48 -58.13 -18.37
CA VAL A 364 26.33 -58.35 -19.26
C VAL A 364 25.47 -57.09 -19.27
N ILE A 365 25.16 -56.63 -20.48
CA ILE A 365 24.26 -55.51 -20.75
C ILE A 365 22.96 -56.11 -21.30
N GLY A 366 21.83 -55.81 -20.67
CA GLY A 366 20.53 -56.37 -21.06
C GLY A 366 19.34 -55.46 -20.72
N TYR A 367 18.20 -55.79 -21.31
CA TYR A 367 16.91 -55.14 -21.10
C TYR A 367 15.88 -56.12 -20.52
N TYR A 368 14.93 -55.64 -19.72
CA TYR A 368 13.84 -56.43 -19.14
C TYR A 368 12.57 -56.27 -19.99
N ASP A 369 12.06 -57.38 -20.54
CA ASP A 369 10.74 -57.46 -21.18
C ASP A 369 9.79 -58.19 -20.22
N ASP A 370 8.71 -57.53 -19.78
CA ASP A 370 7.81 -58.02 -18.71
C ASP A 370 6.94 -59.22 -19.14
N TYR A 371 6.93 -59.61 -20.43
CA TYR A 371 6.01 -60.63 -20.93
C TYR A 371 6.59 -62.02 -21.19
N ASN A 372 7.91 -62.22 -21.15
CA ASN A 372 8.49 -63.56 -21.35
C ASN A 372 9.88 -63.67 -20.70
N GLY A 373 10.07 -64.65 -19.81
CA GLY A 373 11.29 -64.84 -19.01
C GLY A 373 12.50 -65.38 -19.79
N GLY A 374 12.78 -64.84 -20.98
CA GLY A 374 13.95 -65.20 -21.80
C GLY A 374 14.66 -63.96 -22.35
N VAL A 375 15.97 -64.08 -22.55
CA VAL A 375 16.82 -63.02 -23.12
C VAL A 375 16.38 -62.68 -24.55
N PHE A 376 15.98 -61.44 -24.78
CA PHE A 376 15.53 -60.96 -26.09
C PHE A 376 16.68 -60.94 -27.11
N ASN A 377 16.40 -61.38 -28.35
CA ASN A 377 17.35 -61.35 -29.47
C ASN A 377 16.87 -60.32 -30.53
N PRO A 378 17.58 -59.19 -30.69
CA PRO A 378 17.13 -58.08 -31.54
C PRO A 378 17.21 -58.36 -33.05
N SER A 379 17.79 -59.48 -33.50
CA SER A 379 17.87 -59.81 -34.93
C SER A 379 16.60 -60.44 -35.51
N ARG A 380 15.52 -60.60 -34.72
CA ARG A 380 14.30 -61.32 -35.13
C ARG A 380 13.06 -60.47 -35.38
N THR A 381 13.09 -59.18 -35.11
CA THR A 381 11.89 -58.35 -35.25
C THR A 381 12.17 -57.17 -36.16
N ASN A 382 11.71 -57.27 -37.41
CA ASN A 382 11.65 -56.18 -38.38
C ASN A 382 10.51 -55.21 -37.98
N ARG A 383 10.62 -54.59 -36.80
CA ARG A 383 9.69 -53.55 -36.35
C ARG A 383 10.41 -52.21 -36.51
N GLU A 384 9.98 -51.43 -37.49
CA GLU A 384 10.30 -50.01 -37.53
C GLU A 384 9.81 -49.37 -36.23
N ILE A 385 10.75 -48.84 -35.46
CA ILE A 385 10.47 -48.04 -34.27
C ILE A 385 10.03 -46.68 -34.79
N ASN A 386 8.73 -46.42 -34.75
CA ASN A 386 8.17 -45.15 -35.19
C ASN A 386 8.20 -44.15 -34.02
N PRO A 387 9.02 -43.08 -34.06
CA PRO A 387 9.01 -42.08 -33.01
C PRO A 387 7.69 -41.28 -33.04
N PRO A 388 7.21 -40.76 -31.90
CA PRO A 388 6.01 -39.93 -31.86
C PRO A 388 6.24 -38.63 -32.66
N GLU A 389 5.28 -38.28 -33.52
CA GLU A 389 5.36 -37.17 -34.48
C GLU A 389 5.51 -35.77 -33.84
N SER A 390 5.35 -35.66 -32.52
CA SER A 390 5.63 -34.41 -31.81
C SER A 390 5.94 -34.66 -30.33
N ILE A 391 7.04 -34.08 -29.85
CA ILE A 391 7.36 -33.98 -28.43
C ILE A 391 6.96 -32.57 -27.98
N THR A 392 5.83 -32.45 -27.30
CA THR A 392 5.41 -31.20 -26.67
C THR A 392 5.94 -31.19 -25.23
N PHE A 393 6.78 -30.21 -24.90
CA PHE A 393 7.20 -29.95 -23.52
C PHE A 393 6.26 -28.91 -22.89
N PRO A 394 6.01 -28.98 -21.56
CA PRO A 394 5.21 -27.98 -20.85
C PRO A 394 5.86 -26.59 -20.81
#